data_AF-A0A497P1R8-F1
#
_entry.id   AF-A0A497P1R8-F1
#
_cell.length_a   1.000
_cell.length_b   1.000
_cell.length_c   1.000
_cell.angle_alpha   90.00
_cell.angle_beta   90.00
_cell.angle_gamma   90.00
#
_symmetry.space_group_name_H-M   'P 1'
#
loop_
_entity.id
_entity.type
_entity.pdbx_description
1 polymer ?
#
loop_
_entity_poly.entity_id
_entity_poly.type
_entity_poly.pdbx_seq_one_letter_code
_entity_poly.pdbx_strand_id
1 'polypeptide(L)'
;MAFGHLKLLSDDEIVHIHETSLKILQEIGIKVFSKKVQSLLAENGAKVDAPRSIVKIPSSLVEEALKKAPSEMVLCGRDPKHDLKIPSENFTFVALSGFATFMRDLETEEKRMTTASDLKNFLIIGD
;
A
#
# COMPACT_ATOMS: atom_id res chain seq x y z
N MET A 1 2.55 5.36 -28.01
CA MET A 1 3.83 5.14 -27.30
C MET A 1 3.88 3.68 -26.91
N ALA A 2 5.01 2.99 -27.09
CA ALA A 2 5.13 1.60 -26.67
C ALA A 2 5.34 1.53 -25.15
N PHE A 3 4.46 0.84 -24.43
CA PHE A 3 4.62 0.57 -23.01
C PHE A 3 5.31 -0.77 -22.83
N GLY A 4 6.46 -0.76 -22.15
CA GLY A 4 7.16 -1.99 -21.79
C GLY A 4 6.55 -2.57 -20.51
N HIS A 5 5.74 -3.61 -20.63
CA HIS A 5 5.37 -4.41 -19.47
C HIS A 5 6.53 -5.38 -19.17
N LEU A 6 7.36 -5.05 -18.18
CA LEU A 6 8.47 -5.91 -17.78
C LEU A 6 7.92 -7.09 -16.98
N LYS A 7 7.82 -8.26 -17.62
CA LYS A 7 7.54 -9.53 -16.93
C LYS A 7 8.88 -10.17 -16.54
N LEU A 8 9.30 -9.95 -15.29
CA LEU A 8 10.53 -10.53 -14.76
C LEU A 8 10.36 -11.98 -14.30
N LEU A 9 9.18 -12.31 -13.76
CA LEU A 9 8.85 -13.63 -13.21
C LEU A 9 8.01 -14.43 -14.20
N SER A 10 8.28 -15.73 -14.26
CA SER A 10 7.42 -16.72 -14.92
C SER A 10 6.09 -16.90 -14.16
N ASP A 11 5.10 -17.49 -14.81
CA ASP A 11 3.80 -17.75 -14.17
C ASP A 11 3.93 -18.73 -13.00
N ASP A 12 4.81 -19.74 -13.13
CA ASP A 12 5.10 -20.70 -12.07
C ASP A 12 5.76 -20.02 -10.85
N GLU A 13 6.67 -19.07 -11.07
CA GLU A 13 7.28 -18.28 -9.98
C GLU A 13 6.25 -17.40 -9.26
N ILE A 14 5.31 -16.80 -10.01
CA ILE A 14 4.22 -16.01 -9.43
C ILE A 14 3.33 -16.90 -8.55
N VAL A 15 2.93 -18.08 -9.05
CA VAL A 15 2.13 -19.05 -8.27
C VAL A 15 2.88 -19.48 -7.02
N HIS A 16 4.17 -19.81 -7.16
CA HIS A 16 4.99 -20.22 -6.03
C HIS A 16 5.10 -19.15 -4.94
N ILE A 17 5.26 -17.87 -5.32
CA ILE A 17 5.28 -16.74 -4.39
C ILE A 17 3.93 -16.58 -3.69
N HIS A 18 2.81 -16.69 -4.43
CA HIS A 18 1.46 -16.59 -3.88
C HIS A 18 1.20 -17.67 -2.84
N GLU A 19 1.42 -18.94 -3.19
CA GLU A 19 1.22 -20.09 -2.30
C GLU A 19 2.10 -19.99 -1.05
N THR A 20 3.37 -19.59 -1.21
CA THR A 20 4.28 -19.40 -0.09
C THR A 20 3.81 -18.26 0.83
N SER A 21 3.32 -17.16 0.26
CA SER A 21 2.79 -16.04 1.03
C SER A 21 1.54 -16.43 1.83
N LEU A 22 0.61 -17.18 1.22
CA LEU A 22 -0.56 -17.73 1.90
C LEU A 22 -0.16 -18.66 3.05
N LYS A 23 0.83 -19.54 2.82
CA LYS A 23 1.39 -20.41 3.86
C LYS A 23 1.98 -19.62 5.02
N ILE A 24 2.74 -18.55 4.76
CA ILE A 24 3.29 -17.66 5.79
C ILE A 24 2.16 -17.04 6.61
N LEU A 25 1.15 -16.47 5.96
CA LEU A 25 0.00 -15.85 6.64
C LEU A 25 -0.77 -16.86 7.52
N GLN A 26 -0.92 -18.09 7.05
CA GLN A 26 -1.68 -19.14 7.73
C GLN A 26 -0.91 -19.82 8.86
N GLU A 27 0.37 -20.12 8.68
CA GLU A 27 1.19 -20.90 9.62
C GLU A 27 1.95 -20.01 10.60
N ILE A 28 2.51 -18.90 10.12
CA ILE A 28 3.33 -17.96 10.91
C ILE A 28 2.47 -16.81 11.41
N GLY A 29 1.73 -16.16 10.50
CA GLY A 29 0.90 -14.99 10.79
C GLY A 29 1.67 -13.67 10.81
N ILE A 30 0.96 -12.60 11.15
CA ILE A 30 1.47 -11.23 11.22
C ILE A 30 1.23 -10.60 12.59
N LYS A 31 2.09 -9.67 13.01
CA LYS A 31 1.86 -8.89 14.23
C LYS A 31 0.81 -7.82 13.98
N VAL A 32 -0.27 -7.84 14.76
CA VAL A 32 -1.34 -6.84 14.74
C VAL A 32 -1.49 -6.31 16.14
N PHE A 33 -1.03 -5.09 16.43
CA PHE A 33 -1.10 -4.53 17.79
C PHE A 33 -2.48 -3.97 18.15
N SER A 34 -3.27 -3.58 17.15
CA SER A 34 -4.62 -3.04 17.36
C SER A 34 -5.58 -4.15 17.78
N LYS A 35 -6.11 -4.05 19.01
CA LYS A 35 -7.12 -4.99 19.52
C LYS A 35 -8.40 -5.00 18.68
N LYS A 36 -8.81 -3.84 18.17
CA LYS A 36 -9.95 -3.74 17.24
C LYS A 36 -9.73 -4.57 15.97
N VAL A 37 -8.53 -4.52 15.40
CA VAL A 37 -8.21 -5.29 14.19
C VAL A 37 -8.06 -6.78 14.50
N GLN A 38 -7.49 -7.14 15.66
CA GLN A 38 -7.47 -8.53 16.12
C GLN A 38 -8.89 -9.12 16.21
N SER A 39 -9.83 -8.41 16.84
CA SER A 39 -11.23 -8.85 16.95
C SER A 39 -11.89 -8.99 15.58
N LEU A 40 -11.77 -7.97 14.71
CA LEU A 40 -12.33 -8.01 13.36
C LEU A 40 -11.84 -9.23 12.57
N LEU A 41 -10.53 -9.51 12.62
CA LEU A 41 -9.96 -10.65 11.91
C LEU A 41 -10.42 -11.98 12.53
N ALA A 42 -10.52 -12.06 13.86
CA ALA A 42 -11.02 -13.25 14.55
C ALA A 42 -12.48 -13.56 14.19
N GLU A 43 -13.33 -12.53 14.15
CA GLU A 43 -14.75 -12.64 13.73
C GLU A 43 -14.89 -13.15 12.29
N ASN A 44 -13.90 -12.92 11.44
CA ASN A 44 -13.85 -13.40 10.06
C ASN A 44 -13.05 -14.71 9.90
N GLY A 45 -12.72 -15.40 11.00
CA GLY A 45 -12.12 -16.74 10.95
C GLY A 45 -10.60 -16.79 11.07
N ALA A 46 -9.92 -15.65 11.31
CA ALA A 46 -8.50 -15.66 11.63
C ALA A 46 -8.23 -16.18 13.05
N LYS A 47 -7.07 -16.80 13.27
CA LYS A 47 -6.66 -17.27 14.61
C LYS A 47 -5.75 -16.23 15.27
N VAL A 48 -6.10 -15.80 16.46
CA VAL A 48 -5.36 -14.75 17.19
C VAL A 48 -4.64 -15.33 18.40
N ASP A 49 -3.31 -15.24 18.43
CA ASP A 49 -2.49 -15.39 19.63
C ASP A 49 -2.39 -14.00 20.30
N ALA A 50 -3.36 -13.69 21.16
CA ALA A 50 -3.48 -12.39 21.81
C ALA A 50 -2.27 -12.02 22.71
N PRO A 51 -1.67 -12.95 23.48
CA PRO A 51 -0.44 -12.68 24.23
C PRO A 51 0.73 -12.23 23.35
N ARG A 52 0.91 -12.85 22.17
CA ARG A 52 1.99 -12.47 21.24
C ARG A 52 1.59 -11.40 20.23
N SER A 53 0.31 -11.03 20.20
CA SER A 53 -0.31 -10.14 19.20
C SER A 53 -0.08 -10.63 17.76
N ILE A 54 -0.09 -11.95 17.56
CA ILE A 54 0.07 -12.58 16.25
C ILE A 54 -1.30 -13.01 15.74
N VAL A 55 -1.63 -12.66 14.49
CA VAL A 55 -2.84 -13.07 13.80
C VAL A 55 -2.46 -13.96 12.62
N LYS A 56 -2.96 -15.19 12.62
CA LYS A 56 -2.81 -16.15 11.53
C LYS A 56 -4.05 -16.10 10.64
N ILE A 57 -3.85 -15.79 9.37
CA ILE A 57 -4.92 -15.53 8.39
C ILE A 57 -5.03 -16.76 7.48
N PRO A 58 -6.15 -17.49 7.48
CA PRO A 58 -6.36 -18.63 6.60
C PRO A 58 -6.33 -18.20 5.13
N SER A 59 -5.84 -19.08 4.26
CA SER A 59 -5.78 -18.82 2.82
C SER A 59 -7.16 -18.51 2.23
N SER A 60 -8.20 -19.21 2.69
CA SER A 60 -9.59 -18.97 2.27
C SER A 60 -10.07 -17.55 2.55
N LEU A 61 -9.67 -16.97 3.69
CA LEU A 61 -10.04 -15.60 4.04
C LEU A 61 -9.34 -14.58 3.13
N VAL A 62 -8.09 -14.84 2.74
CA VAL A 62 -7.36 -13.99 1.77
C VAL A 62 -8.04 -14.06 0.40
N GLU A 63 -8.32 -15.26 -0.10
CA GLU A 63 -8.98 -15.49 -1.39
C GLU A 63 -10.39 -14.86 -1.44
N GLU A 64 -11.17 -14.98 -0.36
CA GLU A 64 -12.48 -14.32 -0.25
C GLU A 64 -12.37 -12.80 -0.21
N ALA A 65 -11.36 -12.25 0.46
CA ALA A 65 -11.11 -10.82 0.50
C ALA A 65 -10.71 -10.28 -0.88
N LEU A 66 -9.84 -10.99 -1.60
CA LEU A 66 -9.42 -10.61 -2.96
C LEU A 66 -10.60 -10.57 -3.94
N LYS A 67 -11.54 -11.52 -3.85
CA LYS A 67 -12.77 -11.51 -4.67
C LYS A 67 -13.69 -10.31 -4.41
N LYS A 68 -13.65 -9.76 -3.19
CA LYS A 68 -14.44 -8.58 -2.81
C LYS A 68 -13.73 -7.27 -3.13
N ALA A 69 -12.41 -7.31 -3.33
CA ALA A 69 -11.63 -6.12 -3.67
C ALA A 69 -12.00 -5.66 -5.10
N PRO A 70 -12.25 -4.36 -5.31
CA PRO A 70 -12.54 -3.85 -6.64
C PRO A 70 -11.28 -3.96 -7.51
N SER A 71 -11.45 -4.42 -8.76
CA SER A 71 -10.36 -4.46 -9.75
C SER A 71 -9.98 -3.07 -10.27
N GLU A 72 -10.90 -2.12 -10.18
CA GLU A 72 -10.72 -0.73 -10.57
C GLU A 72 -11.37 0.20 -9.55
N MET A 73 -10.78 1.36 -9.30
CA MET A 73 -11.35 2.41 -8.45
C MET A 73 -11.00 3.79 -8.99
N VAL A 74 -11.76 4.82 -8.59
CA VAL A 74 -11.45 6.21 -8.90
C VAL A 74 -10.99 6.91 -7.62
N LEU A 75 -9.80 7.53 -7.66
CA LEU A 75 -9.39 8.49 -6.64
C LEU A 75 -9.94 9.85 -7.02
N CYS A 76 -10.96 10.31 -6.29
CA CYS A 76 -11.63 11.56 -6.58
C CYS A 76 -10.80 12.78 -6.18
N GLY A 77 -10.60 13.69 -7.12
CA GLY A 77 -10.03 15.00 -6.89
C GLY A 77 -11.07 15.99 -6.37
N ARG A 78 -10.61 17.16 -5.91
CA ARG A 78 -11.51 18.28 -5.55
C ARG A 78 -12.28 18.79 -6.77
N ASP A 79 -11.60 18.84 -7.91
CA ASP A 79 -12.20 19.11 -9.22
C ASP A 79 -12.23 17.78 -9.98
N PRO A 80 -13.40 17.29 -10.42
CA PRO A 80 -13.54 16.00 -11.11
C PRO A 80 -12.65 15.85 -12.36
N LYS A 81 -12.17 16.96 -12.94
CA LYS A 81 -11.20 16.91 -14.06
C LYS A 81 -9.86 16.28 -13.67
N HIS A 82 -9.57 16.16 -12.37
CA HIS A 82 -8.35 15.57 -11.82
C HIS A 82 -8.60 14.19 -11.18
N ASP A 83 -9.76 13.57 -11.41
CA ASP A 83 -10.04 12.21 -10.95
C ASP A 83 -9.07 11.21 -11.59
N LEU A 84 -8.56 10.27 -10.78
CA LEU A 84 -7.59 9.27 -11.23
C LEU A 84 -8.22 7.88 -11.21
N LYS A 85 -8.41 7.28 -12.39
CA LYS A 85 -8.82 5.87 -12.52
C LYS A 85 -7.63 4.94 -12.28
N ILE A 86 -7.72 4.05 -11.29
CA ILE A 86 -6.69 3.08 -10.91
C ILE A 86 -7.21 1.66 -11.16
N PRO A 87 -6.41 0.77 -11.79
CA PRO A 87 -5.11 1.05 -12.40
C PRO A 87 -5.21 2.00 -13.60
N SER A 88 -4.14 2.75 -13.88
CA SER A 88 -4.07 3.63 -15.05
C SER A 88 -3.86 2.80 -16.31
N GLU A 89 -4.56 3.17 -17.38
CA GLU A 89 -4.46 2.49 -18.69
C GLU A 89 -3.19 2.88 -19.45
N ASN A 90 -2.66 4.09 -19.22
CA ASN A 90 -1.63 4.68 -20.05
C ASN A 90 -0.35 5.03 -19.30
N PHE A 91 -0.38 5.49 -18.06
CA PHE A 91 0.84 5.90 -17.37
C PHE A 91 0.71 5.80 -15.86
N THR A 92 1.81 5.48 -15.18
CA THR A 92 1.85 5.42 -13.72
C THR A 92 1.67 6.82 -13.14
N PHE A 93 0.65 7.01 -12.30
CA PHE A 93 0.53 8.23 -11.51
C PHE A 93 1.66 8.33 -10.50
N VAL A 94 2.19 9.53 -10.32
CA VAL A 94 3.27 9.82 -9.37
C VAL A 94 2.71 10.72 -8.28
N ALA A 95 3.04 10.41 -7.03
CA ALA A 95 2.71 11.23 -5.88
C ALA A 95 3.97 11.56 -5.09
N LEU A 96 3.99 12.72 -4.46
CA LEU A 96 5.02 13.07 -3.48
C LEU A 96 4.83 12.19 -2.23
N SER A 97 5.94 11.73 -1.64
CA SER A 97 5.92 10.96 -0.39
C SER A 97 5.28 11.76 0.75
N GLY A 98 5.61 13.05 0.88
CA GLY A 98 5.03 13.94 1.90
C GLY A 98 5.58 13.75 3.33
N PHE A 99 6.51 12.82 3.56
CA PHE A 99 7.03 12.48 4.90
C PHE A 99 8.51 12.85 5.11
N ALA A 100 9.07 13.77 4.33
CA ALA A 100 10.45 14.21 4.52
C ALA A 100 10.57 14.95 5.87
N THR A 101 11.49 14.49 6.73
CA THR A 101 11.77 15.12 8.04
C THR A 101 12.91 16.14 7.97
N PHE A 102 13.76 16.03 6.96
CA PHE A 102 14.86 16.95 6.68
C PHE A 102 14.84 17.35 5.21
N MET A 103 15.28 18.56 4.94
CA MET A 103 15.55 19.03 3.59
C MET A 103 16.85 19.81 3.55
N ARG A 104 17.39 19.96 2.34
CA ARG A 104 18.41 20.94 2.04
C ARG A 104 17.71 22.23 1.63
N ASP A 105 17.96 23.30 2.36
CA ASP A 105 17.45 24.61 2.03
C ASP A 105 17.98 25.05 0.66
N LEU A 106 17.12 25.57 -0.22
CA LEU A 106 17.52 25.93 -1.58
C LEU A 106 18.27 27.27 -1.65
N GLU A 107 18.13 28.12 -0.63
CA GLU A 107 18.81 29.41 -0.57
C GLU A 107 20.13 29.31 0.19
N THR A 108 20.14 28.59 1.32
CA THR A 108 21.34 28.48 2.17
C THR A 108 22.17 27.23 1.93
N GLU A 109 21.63 26.25 1.17
CA GLU A 109 22.20 24.91 0.99
C GLU A 109 22.39 24.09 2.27
N GLU A 110 21.93 24.60 3.43
CA GLU A 110 22.08 23.90 4.69
C GLU A 110 21.02 22.81 4.85
N LYS A 111 21.42 21.69 5.47
CA LYS A 111 20.48 20.65 5.88
C LYS A 111 19.76 21.11 7.16
N ARG A 112 18.44 21.21 7.09
CA ARG A 112 17.60 21.57 8.25
C ARG A 112 16.37 20.68 8.35
N MET A 113 15.69 20.77 9.48
CA MET A 113 14.39 20.13 9.68
C MET A 113 13.34 20.82 8.77
N THR A 114 12.40 20.03 8.25
CA THR A 114 11.31 20.57 7.43
C THR A 114 10.27 21.29 8.27
N THR A 115 9.64 22.28 7.66
CA THR A 115 8.54 23.08 8.21
C THR A 115 7.27 22.87 7.40
N ALA A 116 6.13 23.34 7.91
CA ALA A 116 4.87 23.32 7.17
C ALA A 116 4.94 24.16 5.87
N SER A 117 5.73 25.23 5.86
CA SER A 117 5.95 26.06 4.67
C SER A 117 6.67 25.26 3.57
N ASP A 118 7.62 24.39 3.94
CA ASP A 118 8.31 23.54 2.98
C ASP A 118 7.33 22.55 2.34
N LEU A 119 6.47 21.90 3.15
CA LEU A 119 5.42 21.03 2.63
C LEU A 119 4.51 21.77 1.65
N LYS A 120 4.05 22.97 2.01
CA LYS A 120 3.24 23.82 1.11
C LYS A 120 3.97 24.09 -0.21
N ASN A 121 5.24 24.49 -0.15
CA ASN A 121 6.02 24.82 -1.34
C ASN A 121 6.22 23.59 -2.23
N PHE A 122 6.50 22.42 -1.65
CA PHE A 122 6.59 21.16 -2.39
C PHE A 122 5.27 20.75 -3.04
N LEU A 123 4.15 20.94 -2.34
CA LEU A 123 2.83 20.66 -2.90
C LEU A 123 2.50 21.57 -4.09
N ILE A 124 2.90 22.85 -4.05
CA ILE A 124 2.72 23.78 -5.19
C ILE A 124 3.55 23.35 -6.41
N ILE A 125 4.76 22.82 -6.19
CA ILE A 125 5.62 22.33 -7.29
C ILE A 125 5.07 21.04 -7.91
N GLY A 126 4.40 20.21 -7.10
CA GLY A 126 3.86 18.92 -7.54
C GLY A 126 2.43 18.94 -8.08
N ASP A 127 1.73 20.09 -7.99
CA ASP A 127 0.39 20.33 -8.56
C ASP A 127 0.50 20.70 -10.06
#